data_AF-A0A0H2RUU9-F1
#
_entry.id   AF-A0A0H2RUU9-F1
#
_cell.length_a   1.000
_cell.length_b   1.000
_cell.length_c   1.000
_cell.angle_alpha   90.00
_cell.angle_beta   90.00
_cell.angle_gamma   90.00
#
_symmetry.space_group_name_H-M   'P 1'
#
loop_
_entity.id
_entity.type
_entity.pdbx_description
1 polymer ?
#
loop_
_entity_poly.entity_id
_entity_poly.type
_entity_poly.pdbx_seq_one_letter_code
_entity_poly.pdbx_strand_id
1 'polypeptide(L)' 'MNLNNYCQSNQIAAPTYSHSHSGTLDSGTWTSTVTVNGSSYTGDEKATKKLADDSAAEKALKALQG' A
#
# COMPACT_ATOMS: atom_id res chain seq x y z
N MET A 1 9.60 0.27 11.33
CA MET A 1 8.23 0.66 11.74
C MET A 1 7.37 0.50 10.51
N ASN A 2 6.23 -0.20 10.61
CA ASN A 2 5.35 -0.42 9.45
C ASN A 2 4.17 0.53 9.52
N LEU A 3 3.50 0.75 8.38
CA LEU A 3 2.38 1.70 8.26
C LEU A 3 1.30 1.52 9.32
N ASN A 4 0.98 0.27 9.67
CA ASN A 4 -0.01 -0.03 10.70
C ASN A 4 0.38 0.51 12.08
N ASN A 5 1.64 0.31 12.50
CA ASN A 5 2.14 0.86 13.77
C ASN A 5 2.13 2.39 13.75
N TYR A 6 2.45 3.02 12.61
CA TYR A 6 2.36 4.46 12.46
C TYR A 6 0.92 4.95 12.66
N CYS A 7 -0.06 4.29 12.04
CA CYS A 7 -1.47 4.67 12.21
C CYS A 7 -1.92 4.55 13.67
N GLN A 8 -1.55 3.45 14.33
CA GLN A 8 -1.86 3.22 15.75
C GLN A 8 -1.24 4.29 16.66
N SER A 9 0.04 4.60 16.49
CA SER A 9 0.74 5.60 17.32
C SER A 9 0.21 7.02 17.11
N ASN A 10 -0.31 7.34 15.93
CA ASN A 10 -0.81 8.67 15.60
C ASN A 10 -2.35 8.80 15.72
N GLN A 11 -3.02 7.78 16.28
CA GLN A 11 -4.49 7.72 16.38
C GLN A 11 -5.21 7.90 15.01
N ILE A 12 -4.56 7.46 13.94
CA ILE A 12 -5.12 7.45 12.58
C ILE A 12 -5.88 6.13 12.38
N ALA A 13 -6.98 6.20 11.63
CA ALA A 13 -7.71 5.00 11.21
C ALA A 13 -6.79 3.98 10.51
N ALA A 14 -7.12 2.70 10.65
CA ALA A 14 -6.34 1.64 10.04
C ALA A 14 -6.24 1.83 8.50
N PRO A 15 -5.07 1.54 7.90
CA PRO A 15 -4.87 1.69 6.47
C PRO A 15 -5.78 0.73 5.68
N THR A 16 -6.45 1.25 4.67
CA THR A 16 -7.28 0.45 3.75
C THR A 16 -6.53 0.14 2.47
N TYR A 17 -6.48 -1.13 2.08
CA TYR A 17 -5.78 -1.58 0.87
C TYR A 17 -6.77 -1.94 -0.23
N SER A 18 -6.48 -1.48 -1.44
CA SER A 18 -7.18 -1.87 -2.66
C SER A 18 -6.17 -2.39 -3.67
N HIS A 19 -6.49 -3.52 -4.29
CA HIS A 19 -5.60 -4.20 -5.24
C HIS A 19 -6.17 -4.13 -6.64
N SER A 20 -5.31 -3.87 -7.61
CA SER A 20 -5.56 -4.04 -9.02
C SER A 20 -4.63 -5.09 -9.59
N HIS A 21 -5.14 -5.92 -10.49
CA HIS A 21 -4.35 -6.88 -11.25
C HIS A 21 -4.41 -6.52 -12.73
N SER A 22 -3.25 -6.38 -13.35
CA SER A 22 -3.11 -6.11 -14.77
C SER A 22 -2.37 -7.25 -15.44
N GLY A 23 -2.95 -7.84 -16.49
CA GLY A 23 -2.32 -8.90 -17.27
C GLY A 23 -2.97 -10.28 -17.10
N THR A 24 -2.32 -11.30 -17.68
CA THR A 24 -2.79 -12.69 -17.65
C THR A 24 -2.55 -13.33 -16.28
N LEU A 25 -3.33 -14.35 -15.91
CA LEU A 25 -3.21 -15.01 -14.60
C LEU A 25 -1.78 -15.48 -14.27
N ASP A 26 -1.02 -15.88 -15.28
CA ASP A 26 0.32 -16.46 -15.16
C ASP A 26 1.48 -15.45 -15.33
N SER A 27 1.21 -14.21 -15.73
CA SER A 27 2.26 -13.21 -15.99
C SER A 27 1.81 -11.76 -15.76
N GLY A 28 0.76 -11.58 -14.96
CA GLY A 28 0.24 -10.26 -14.61
C GLY A 28 1.04 -9.57 -13.50
N THR A 29 0.88 -8.26 -13.45
CA THR A 29 1.36 -7.40 -12.38
C THR A 29 0.23 -7.08 -11.41
N TRP A 30 0.59 -6.95 -10.14
CA TRP A 30 -0.26 -6.50 -9.06
C TRP A 30 0.14 -5.09 -8.67
N THR A 31 -0.84 -4.23 -8.52
CA THR A 31 -0.67 -2.88 -7.98
C THR A 31 -1.56 -2.76 -6.76
N SER A 32 -1.02 -2.22 -5.67
CA SER A 32 -1.81 -1.93 -4.48
C SER A 32 -1.86 -0.43 -4.25
N THR A 33 -3.00 0.04 -3.78
CA THR A 33 -3.22 1.41 -3.31
C THR A 33 -3.64 1.33 -1.85
N VAL A 34 -2.90 2.04 -1.00
CA VAL A 34 -3.24 2.17 0.41
C VAL A 34 -3.81 3.54 0.70
N THR A 35 -4.92 3.60 1.42
CA THR A 35 -5.56 4.84 1.83
C THR A 35 -5.42 5.03 3.32
N VAL A 36 -4.83 6.15 3.74
CA VAL A 36 -4.57 6.52 5.13
C VAL A 36 -5.00 7.97 5.35
N ASN A 37 -5.86 8.20 6.34
CA ASN A 37 -6.33 9.53 6.70
C ASN A 37 -6.93 10.35 5.52
N GLY A 38 -7.60 9.67 4.58
CA GLY A 38 -8.13 10.30 3.36
C GLY A 38 -7.13 10.46 2.21
N SER A 39 -5.84 10.23 2.44
CA SER A 39 -4.80 10.26 1.41
C SER A 39 -4.57 8.87 0.83
N SER A 40 -4.48 8.77 -0.50
CA SER A 40 -4.28 7.52 -1.23
C SER A 40 -2.87 7.43 -1.81
N TYR A 41 -2.20 6.30 -1.62
CA TYR A 41 -0.82 6.08 -2.07
C TYR A 41 -0.74 4.77 -2.86
N THR A 42 -0.37 4.88 -4.12
CA THR A 42 -0.25 3.73 -5.02
C THR A 42 1.20 3.24 -5.08
N GLY A 43 1.38 1.97 -4.72
CA GLY A 43 2.64 1.24 -4.82
C GLY A 43 3.06 1.01 -6.26
N ASP A 44 4.26 0.46 -6.45
CA ASP A 44 4.72 0.04 -7.77
C ASP A 44 4.05 -1.26 -8.21
N GLU A 45 4.11 -1.52 -9.52
CA GLU A 45 3.70 -2.80 -10.09
C GLU A 45 4.64 -3.92 -9.65
N LYS A 46 4.08 -5.00 -9.10
CA LYS A 46 4.85 -6.13 -8.57
C LYS A 46 4.28 -7.46 -9.03
N ALA A 47 5.11 -8.51 -9.02
CA ALA A 47 4.68 -9.85 -9.44
C ALA A 47 3.65 -10.51 -8.50
N THR A 48 3.47 -10.01 -7.27
CA THR A 48 2.54 -10.59 -6.29
C THR A 48 1.82 -9.51 -5.48
N LYS A 49 0.59 -9.82 -5.01
CA LYS A 49 -0.19 -8.97 -4.09
C LYS A 49 0.62 -8.51 -2.88
N LYS A 50 1.36 -9.43 -2.26
CA LYS A 50 2.13 -9.14 -1.05
C LYS A 50 3.21 -8.09 -1.30
N LEU A 51 3.91 -8.19 -2.43
CA LEU A 51 4.93 -7.20 -2.82
C LEU A 51 4.30 -5.85 -3.18
N ALA A 52 3.14 -5.87 -3.82
CA ALA A 52 2.39 -4.66 -4.16
C ALA A 52 1.93 -3.94 -2.88
N ASP A 53 1.40 -4.68 -1.90
CA ASP A 53 0.99 -4.15 -0.59
C ASP A 53 2.16 -3.54 0.18
N ASP A 54 3.30 -4.24 0.22
CA ASP A 54 4.50 -3.76 0.88
C ASP A 54 4.99 -2.45 0.23
N SER A 55 4.99 -2.39 -1.11
CA SER A 55 5.36 -1.19 -1.87
C SER A 55 4.41 -0.01 -1.62
N ALA A 56 3.09 -0.25 -1.58
CA ALA A 56 2.11 0.79 -1.27
C ALA A 56 2.28 1.30 0.17
N ALA A 57 2.48 0.38 1.12
CA ALA A 57 2.67 0.69 2.53
C ALA A 57 3.96 1.50 2.77
N GLU A 58 5.05 1.15 2.09
CA GLU A 58 6.31 1.88 2.16
C GLU A 58 6.16 3.30 1.63
N LYS A 59 5.52 3.48 0.46
CA LYS A 59 5.28 4.82 -0.11
C LYS A 59 4.42 5.69 0.81
N ALA A 60 3.34 5.14 1.35
CA ALA A 60 2.50 5.85 2.31
C ALA A 60 3.27 6.23 3.57
N LEU A 61 4.01 5.29 4.15
CA LEU A 61 4.79 5.54 5.36
C LEU A 61 5.82 6.63 5.11
N LYS A 62 6.56 6.57 3.99
CA LYS A 62 7.55 7.58 3.63
C LYS A 62 6.91 8.96 3.43
N ALA A 63 5.71 9.02 2.87
CA ALA A 63 4.98 10.27 2.69
C ALA A 63 4.36 10.82 4.00
N LEU A 64 4.07 9.96 4.97
CA LEU A 64 3.55 10.34 6.29
C LEU A 64 4.65 10.67 7.30
N GLN A 65 5.87 10.17 7.08
CA GLN A 65 7.05 10.43 7.91
C GLN A 65 7.93 11.58 7.40
N GLY A 66 7.72 12.05 6.17
CA GLY A 66 8.41 13.19 5.57
C GLY A 66 7.67 14.49 5.79
#